data_AF-A0AAW9K4G8-F1
#
_entry.id   AF-A0AAW9K4G8-F1
#
_cell.length_a   1.000
_cell.length_b   1.000
_cell.length_c   1.000
_cell.angle_alpha   90.00
_cell.angle_beta   90.00
_cell.angle_gamma   90.00
#
_symmetry.space_group_name_H-M   'P 1'
#
loop_
_entity.id
_entity.type
_entity.pdbx_description
1 polymer ?
#
loop_
_entity_poly.entity_id
_entity_poly.type
_entity_poly.pdbx_seq_one_letter_code
_entity_poly.pdbx_strand_id
1 'polypeptide(L)'
;MNEDVKSKSFRKEARFSEYGINYFNYYQEKFPKHSNAEVIEQIFKEHEGMKKEIEEQSELANKIYSRFKDDLVGIKLSVRNADKNVQILTEVCNGILFENDISHSLVNTSEMVTTPLKDARDFVESKIEGFRKTNAERTELKKLKMNKKSN
;
A
#
# COMPACT_ATOMS: atom_id res chain seq x y z
N MET A 1 49.03 -6.81 -10.44
CA MET A 1 49.73 -6.56 -9.15
C MET A 1 48.71 -6.81 -8.06
N ASN A 2 48.73 -8.00 -7.47
CA ASN A 2 47.88 -8.33 -6.34
C ASN A 2 48.60 -7.84 -5.09
N GLU A 3 48.14 -6.71 -4.54
CA GLU A 3 48.55 -6.33 -3.19
C GLU A 3 47.84 -7.26 -2.22
N ASP A 4 48.60 -8.24 -1.72
CA ASP A 4 48.26 -9.02 -0.55
C ASP A 4 47.96 -8.05 0.61
N VAL A 5 46.68 -7.85 0.91
CA VAL A 5 46.24 -7.21 2.15
C VAL A 5 46.67 -8.12 3.29
N LYS A 6 47.90 -7.90 3.80
CA LYS A 6 48.39 -8.56 5.01
C LYS A 6 47.41 -8.28 6.15
N SER A 7 46.66 -9.30 6.57
CA SER A 7 45.80 -9.22 7.74
C SER A 7 46.67 -8.93 8.97
N LYS A 8 46.61 -7.70 9.49
CA LYS A 8 47.21 -7.37 10.78
C LYS A 8 46.42 -8.09 11.87
N SER A 9 47.04 -9.01 12.60
CA SER A 9 46.40 -9.62 13.75
C SER A 9 46.33 -8.59 14.90
N PHE A 10 45.11 -8.19 15.24
CA PHE A 10 44.84 -7.37 16.43
C PHE A 10 44.17 -8.28 17.46
N ARG A 11 44.78 -8.39 18.65
CA ARG A 11 44.13 -9.01 19.81
C ARG A 11 43.63 -7.91 20.73
N LYS A 12 42.32 -7.88 20.97
CA LYS A 12 41.68 -7.05 21.99
C LYS A 12 40.95 -7.97 22.95
N GLU A 13 41.21 -7.81 24.24
CA GLU A 13 40.37 -8.40 25.27
C GLU A 13 39.09 -7.57 25.39
N ALA A 14 37.95 -8.26 25.29
CA ALA A 14 36.64 -7.68 25.49
C ALA A 14 35.87 -8.54 26.50
N ARG A 15 35.14 -7.88 27.41
CA ARG A 15 34.21 -8.56 28.30
C ARG A 15 32.80 -8.37 27.75
N PHE A 16 32.10 -9.47 27.52
CA PHE A 16 30.70 -9.44 27.13
C PHE A 16 29.81 -9.38 28.38
N SER A 17 28.64 -8.76 28.24
CA SER A 17 27.57 -8.90 29.21
C SER A 17 27.04 -10.33 29.20
N GLU A 18 26.30 -10.73 30.25
CA GLU A 18 25.64 -12.03 30.31
C GLU A 18 24.76 -12.30 29.08
N TYR A 19 24.02 -11.28 28.61
CA TYR A 19 23.28 -11.35 27.36
C TYR A 19 24.18 -11.64 26.15
N GLY A 20 25.30 -10.92 26.02
CA GLY A 20 26.24 -11.11 24.92
C GLY A 20 26.85 -12.51 24.91
N ILE A 21 27.14 -13.07 26.08
CA ILE A 21 27.62 -14.44 26.25
C ILE A 21 26.55 -15.44 25.80
N ASN A 22 25.33 -15.30 26.30
CA ASN A 22 24.23 -16.21 25.94
C ASN A 22 23.91 -16.17 24.45
N TYR A 23 23.90 -14.97 23.85
CA TYR A 23 23.68 -14.79 22.42
C TYR A 23 24.81 -15.41 21.59
N PHE A 24 26.07 -15.22 22.01
CA PHE A 24 27.21 -15.83 21.35
C PHE A 24 27.19 -17.35 21.45
N ASN A 25 26.87 -17.91 22.62
CA ASN A 25 26.75 -19.35 22.84
C ASN A 25 25.69 -19.97 21.93
N TYR A 26 24.53 -19.32 21.78
CA TYR A 26 23.48 -19.76 20.84
C TYR A 26 24.02 -19.88 19.41
N TYR A 27 24.83 -18.91 18.96
CA TYR A 27 25.44 -18.97 17.64
C TYR A 27 26.56 -20.01 17.52
N GLN A 28 27.32 -20.26 18.60
CA GLN A 28 28.29 -21.36 18.64
C GLN A 28 27.59 -22.73 18.54
N GLU A 29 26.44 -22.91 19.20
CA GLU A 29 25.64 -24.14 19.08
C GLU A 29 25.07 -24.31 17.67
N LYS A 30 24.63 -23.22 17.03
CA LYS A 30 24.17 -23.21 15.64
C LYS A 30 25.29 -23.51 14.64
N PHE A 31 26.54 -23.18 14.99
CA PHE A 31 27.71 -23.31 14.13
C PHE A 31 28.89 -24.00 14.85
N PRO A 32 28.76 -25.30 15.22
CA PRO A 32 29.69 -25.97 16.12
C PRO A 32 31.10 -26.22 15.53
N LYS A 33 31.25 -26.08 14.21
CA LYS A 33 32.54 -26.27 13.50
C LYS A 33 33.30 -24.97 13.28
N HIS A 34 32.70 -23.82 13.57
CA HIS A 34 33.34 -22.53 13.41
C HIS A 34 34.12 -22.16 14.68
N SER A 35 35.29 -21.57 14.47
CA SER A 35 36.05 -20.90 15.53
C SER A 35 35.26 -19.69 16.05
N ASN A 36 35.61 -19.24 17.26
CA ASN A 36 34.95 -18.08 17.85
C ASN A 36 35.03 -16.82 16.97
N ALA A 37 36.14 -16.64 16.25
CA ALA A 37 36.31 -15.53 15.33
C ALA A 37 35.35 -15.62 14.13
N GLU A 38 35.19 -16.81 13.55
CA GLU A 38 34.26 -17.07 12.44
C GLU A 38 32.79 -16.90 12.87
N VAL A 39 32.44 -17.30 14.09
CA VAL A 39 31.10 -17.08 14.65
C VAL A 39 30.82 -15.58 14.81
N ILE A 40 31.78 -14.80 15.33
CA ILE A 40 31.65 -13.34 15.43
C ILE A 40 31.50 -12.71 14.04
N GLU A 41 32.32 -13.12 13.07
CA GLU A 41 32.25 -12.62 11.70
C GLU A 41 30.88 -12.92 11.06
N GLN A 42 30.33 -14.11 11.30
CA GLN A 42 29.00 -14.49 10.84
C GLN A 42 27.91 -13.60 11.43
N ILE A 43 27.97 -13.33 12.74
CA ILE A 43 27.03 -12.41 13.41
C ILE A 43 27.12 -11.01 12.80
N PHE A 44 28.32 -10.51 12.50
CA PHE A 44 28.47 -9.20 11.87
C PHE A 44 27.90 -9.16 10.45
N LYS A 45 28.11 -10.22 9.65
CA LYS A 45 27.51 -10.33 8.31
C LYS A 45 25.99 -10.37 8.37
N GLU A 46 25.41 -11.14 9.29
CA GLU A 46 23.96 -11.18 9.48
C GLU A 46 23.40 -9.82 9.93
N HIS A 47 24.06 -9.16 10.88
CA HIS A 47 23.66 -7.83 11.32
C HIS A 47 23.73 -6.78 10.19
N GLU A 48 24.79 -6.79 9.38
CA GLU A 48 24.90 -5.93 8.20
C GLU A 48 23.78 -6.22 7.19
N GLY A 49 23.47 -7.50 6.95
CA GLY A 49 22.37 -7.94 6.09
C GLY A 49 21.01 -7.44 6.57
N MET A 50 20.70 -7.64 7.86
CA MET A 50 19.45 -7.18 8.47
C MET A 50 19.31 -5.65 8.37
N LYS A 51 20.41 -4.91 8.57
CA LYS A 51 20.38 -3.44 8.45
C LYS A 51 20.05 -3.00 7.03
N LYS A 52 20.67 -3.63 6.02
CA LYS A 52 20.35 -3.37 4.60
C LYS A 52 18.90 -3.70 4.28
N GLU A 53 18.41 -4.84 4.77
CA GLU A 53 17.02 -5.25 4.55
C GLU A 53 16.02 -4.26 5.17
N ILE A 54 16.29 -3.75 6.37
CA ILE A 54 15.46 -2.71 7.00
C ILE A 54 15.47 -1.42 6.19
N GLU A 55 16.63 -1.00 5.68
CA GLU A 55 16.76 0.18 4.81
C GLU A 55 15.95 -0.02 3.50
N GLU A 56 16.10 -1.17 2.85
CA GLU A 56 15.35 -1.53 1.64
C GLU A 56 13.82 -1.58 1.88
N GLN A 57 13.38 -2.15 3.00
CA GLN A 57 11.98 -2.19 3.40
C GLN A 57 11.43 -0.78 3.66
N SER A 58 12.21 0.08 4.32
CA SER A 58 11.84 1.49 4.55
C SER A 58 11.71 2.25 3.24
N GLU A 59 12.65 2.06 2.30
CA GLU A 59 12.57 2.65 0.97
C GLU A 59 11.36 2.16 0.19
N LEU A 60 11.06 0.85 0.25
CA LEU A 60 9.89 0.27 -0.39
C LEU A 60 8.60 0.87 0.19
N ALA A 61 8.49 0.99 1.51
CA ALA A 61 7.35 1.61 2.18
C ALA A 61 7.16 3.07 1.75
N ASN A 62 8.26 3.84 1.66
CA ASN A 62 8.23 5.22 1.21
C ASN A 62 7.82 5.35 -0.27
N LYS A 63 8.31 4.45 -1.14
CA LYS A 63 7.91 4.40 -2.57
C LYS A 63 6.44 4.03 -2.74
N ILE A 64 5.93 3.11 -1.92
CA ILE A 64 4.50 2.75 -1.89
C ILE A 64 3.70 3.97 -1.44
N TYR A 65 4.06 4.58 -0.31
CA TYR A 65 3.37 5.75 0.23
C TYR A 65 3.34 6.91 -0.78
N SER A 66 4.48 7.25 -1.40
CA SER A 66 4.54 8.34 -2.38
C SER A 66 3.64 8.09 -3.58
N ARG A 67 3.63 6.85 -4.10
CA ARG A 67 2.77 6.47 -5.23
C ARG A 67 1.28 6.58 -4.91
N PHE A 68 0.87 6.18 -3.71
CA PHE A 68 -0.55 6.22 -3.33
C PHE A 68 -1.01 7.58 -2.80
N LYS A 69 -0.09 8.44 -2.33
CA LYS A 69 -0.43 9.73 -1.74
C LYS A 69 -1.23 10.60 -2.70
N ASP A 70 -0.77 10.74 -3.94
CA ASP A 70 -1.42 11.62 -4.94
C ASP A 70 -2.79 11.07 -5.35
N ASP A 71 -2.90 9.75 -5.53
CA ASP A 71 -4.16 9.07 -5.81
C ASP A 71 -5.17 9.28 -4.66
N LEU A 72 -4.74 9.13 -3.41
CA LEU A 72 -5.58 9.34 -2.23
C LEU A 72 -6.06 10.80 -2.10
N VAL A 73 -5.20 11.76 -2.43
CA VAL A 73 -5.58 13.19 -2.46
C VAL A 73 -6.64 13.43 -3.53
N GLY A 74 -6.46 12.89 -4.73
CA GLY A 74 -7.44 12.99 -5.82
C GLY A 74 -8.79 12.37 -5.46
N ILE A 75 -8.78 11.19 -4.84
CA ILE A 75 -9.98 10.51 -4.33
C ILE A 75 -10.69 11.39 -3.30
N LYS A 76 -9.94 11.90 -2.30
CA LYS A 76 -10.50 12.76 -1.24
C LYS A 76 -11.16 14.02 -1.81
N LEU A 77 -10.53 14.67 -2.80
CA LEU A 77 -11.10 15.83 -3.47
C LEU A 77 -12.39 15.49 -4.23
N SER A 78 -12.39 14.36 -4.93
CA SER A 78 -13.55 13.89 -5.69
C SER A 78 -14.73 13.57 -4.79
N VAL A 79 -14.48 12.89 -3.66
CA VAL A 79 -15.49 12.59 -2.63
C VAL A 79 -16.06 13.87 -2.05
N ARG A 80 -15.21 14.86 -1.71
CA ARG A 80 -15.68 16.16 -1.19
C ARG A 80 -16.55 16.92 -2.20
N ASN A 81 -16.21 16.86 -3.49
CA ASN A 81 -17.02 17.50 -4.52
C ASN A 81 -18.37 16.78 -4.70
N ALA A 82 -18.38 15.44 -4.65
CA ALA A 82 -19.62 14.67 -4.70
C ALA A 82 -20.53 15.00 -3.51
N ASP A 83 -19.97 15.07 -2.30
CA ASP A 83 -20.69 15.45 -1.09
C ASP A 83 -21.30 16.87 -1.19
N LYS A 84 -20.50 17.86 -1.62
CA LYS A 84 -20.99 19.21 -1.89
C LYS A 84 -22.15 19.21 -2.90
N ASN A 85 -22.04 18.44 -3.98
CA ASN A 85 -23.10 18.37 -4.99
C ASN A 85 -24.37 17.72 -4.45
N VAL A 86 -24.25 16.68 -3.62
CA VAL A 86 -25.39 16.05 -2.96
C VAL A 86 -26.10 17.05 -2.04
N GLN A 87 -25.35 17.81 -1.23
CA GLN A 87 -25.93 18.86 -0.39
C GLN A 87 -26.71 19.90 -1.21
N ILE A 88 -26.13 20.40 -2.31
CA ILE A 88 -26.81 21.34 -3.21
C ILE A 88 -28.11 20.72 -3.77
N LEU A 89 -28.06 19.45 -4.20
CA LEU A 89 -29.25 18.76 -4.70
C LEU A 89 -30.31 18.59 -3.62
N THR A 90 -29.92 18.28 -2.37
CA THR A 90 -30.85 18.20 -1.24
C THR A 90 -31.57 19.54 -1.00
N GLU A 91 -30.86 20.66 -1.05
CA GLU A 91 -31.46 22.00 -0.90
C GLU A 91 -32.41 22.33 -2.06
N VAL A 92 -32.03 22.00 -3.30
CA VAL A 92 -32.91 22.19 -4.48
C VAL A 92 -34.17 21.33 -4.35
N CYS A 93 -34.03 20.05 -3.99
CA CYS A 93 -35.16 19.16 -3.75
C CYS A 93 -36.06 19.68 -2.62
N ASN A 94 -35.49 20.20 -1.53
CA ASN A 94 -36.24 20.79 -0.43
C ASN A 94 -37.08 21.99 -0.91
N GLY A 95 -36.51 22.86 -1.75
CA GLY A 95 -37.25 23.97 -2.37
C GLY A 95 -38.42 23.49 -3.23
N ILE A 96 -38.22 22.43 -4.03
CA ILE A 96 -39.30 21.82 -4.84
C ILE A 96 -40.40 21.23 -3.94
N LEU A 97 -40.03 20.49 -2.90
CA LEU A 97 -41.00 19.87 -1.98
C LEU A 97 -41.82 20.94 -1.24
N PHE A 98 -41.17 22.02 -0.80
CA PHE A 98 -41.83 23.15 -0.15
C PHE A 98 -42.83 23.85 -1.09
N GLU A 99 -42.42 24.16 -2.33
CA GLU A 99 -43.30 24.81 -3.31
C GLU A 99 -44.53 23.96 -3.68
N ASN A 100 -44.39 22.63 -3.64
CA ASN A 100 -45.48 21.70 -3.94
C ASN A 100 -46.29 21.27 -2.70
N ASP A 101 -46.07 21.89 -1.54
CA ASP A 101 -46.72 21.59 -0.25
C ASP A 101 -46.62 20.11 0.17
N ILE A 102 -45.52 19.45 -0.21
CA ILE A 102 -45.25 18.05 0.16
C ILE A 102 -44.53 18.04 1.51
N SER A 103 -45.31 18.18 2.59
CA SER A 103 -44.79 18.33 3.96
C SER A 103 -44.90 17.07 4.83
N HIS A 104 -45.77 16.12 4.47
CA HIS A 104 -46.15 15.01 5.37
C HIS A 104 -46.10 13.61 4.76
N SER A 105 -45.92 13.46 3.44
CA SER A 105 -45.83 12.15 2.79
C SER A 105 -44.53 12.00 2.02
N LEU A 106 -43.67 11.08 2.48
CA LEU A 106 -42.53 10.57 1.73
C LEU A 106 -42.87 9.15 1.29
N VAL A 107 -42.94 8.90 -0.02
CA VAL A 107 -43.04 7.53 -0.54
C VAL A 107 -41.64 6.97 -0.66
N ASN A 108 -41.32 5.97 0.16
CA ASN A 108 -39.99 5.37 0.15
C ASN A 108 -39.79 4.50 -1.10
N THR A 109 -38.55 4.38 -1.56
CA THR A 109 -38.21 3.47 -2.65
C THR A 109 -38.40 1.99 -2.28
N SER A 110 -38.58 1.65 -1.01
CA SER A 110 -39.01 0.32 -0.56
C SER A 110 -40.51 0.07 -0.79
N GLU A 111 -41.30 1.14 -0.87
CA GLU A 111 -42.76 1.08 -1.03
C GLU A 111 -43.15 1.20 -2.50
N MET A 112 -42.53 2.15 -3.23
CA MET A 112 -42.77 2.34 -4.65
C MET A 112 -41.52 2.91 -5.34
N VAL A 113 -41.07 2.27 -6.40
CA VAL A 113 -40.02 2.79 -7.30
C VAL A 113 -40.69 3.23 -8.60
N THR A 114 -40.55 4.51 -8.94
CA THR A 114 -41.09 5.02 -10.21
C THR A 114 -40.26 4.52 -11.39
N THR A 115 -40.91 4.28 -12.54
CA THR A 115 -40.22 3.81 -13.76
C THR A 115 -39.05 4.72 -14.16
N PRO A 116 -39.17 6.07 -14.15
CA PRO A 116 -38.05 6.94 -14.47
C PRO A 116 -36.86 6.80 -13.51
N LEU A 117 -37.10 6.59 -12.22
CA LEU A 117 -36.03 6.36 -11.24
C LEU A 117 -35.32 5.03 -11.49
N LYS A 118 -36.09 3.98 -11.84
CA LYS A 118 -35.54 2.70 -12.24
C LYS A 118 -34.67 2.82 -13.49
N ASP A 119 -35.17 3.45 -14.55
CA ASP A 119 -34.43 3.61 -15.80
C ASP A 119 -33.14 4.43 -15.61
N ALA A 120 -33.21 5.49 -14.79
CA ALA A 120 -32.03 6.30 -14.46
C ALA A 120 -30.98 5.49 -13.68
N ARG A 121 -31.42 4.63 -12.74
CA ARG A 121 -30.54 3.73 -12.00
C ARG A 121 -29.85 2.74 -12.94
N ASP A 122 -30.63 2.06 -13.77
CA ASP A 122 -30.13 1.03 -14.69
C ASP A 122 -29.11 1.64 -15.67
N PHE A 123 -29.36 2.86 -16.16
CA PHE A 123 -28.41 3.61 -16.99
C PHE A 123 -27.09 3.91 -16.26
N VAL A 124 -27.15 4.39 -15.01
CA VAL A 124 -25.95 4.70 -14.22
C VAL A 124 -25.16 3.44 -13.90
N GLU A 125 -25.82 2.35 -13.50
CA GLU A 125 -25.19 1.06 -13.22
C GLU A 125 -24.48 0.51 -14.47
N SER A 126 -25.15 0.51 -15.63
CA SER A 126 -24.56 0.11 -16.91
C SER A 126 -23.33 0.94 -17.27
N LYS A 127 -23.40 2.26 -17.07
CA LYS A 127 -22.27 3.17 -17.32
C LYS A 127 -21.08 2.86 -16.41
N ILE A 128 -21.31 2.57 -15.12
CA ILE A 128 -20.26 2.19 -14.16
C ILE A 128 -19.60 0.87 -14.58
N GLU A 129 -20.40 -0.13 -14.97
CA GLU A 129 -19.88 -1.41 -15.47
C GLU A 129 -19.03 -1.24 -16.72
N GLY A 130 -19.48 -0.40 -17.67
CA GLY A 130 -18.72 -0.05 -18.86
C GLY A 130 -17.35 0.54 -18.51
N PHE A 131 -17.29 1.50 -17.59
CA PHE A 131 -16.02 2.07 -17.12
C PHE A 131 -15.11 1.01 -16.49
N ARG A 132 -15.66 0.09 -15.69
CA ARG A 132 -14.88 -1.00 -15.08
C ARG A 132 -14.26 -1.91 -16.14
N LYS A 133 -15.04 -2.31 -17.16
CA LYS A 133 -14.57 -3.15 -18.27
C LYS A 133 -13.47 -2.46 -19.08
N THR A 134 -13.68 -1.21 -19.50
CA THR A 134 -12.68 -0.44 -20.25
C THR A 134 -11.38 -0.25 -19.46
N ASN A 135 -11.46 -0.01 -18.15
CA ASN A 135 -10.26 0.10 -17.32
C ASN A 135 -9.52 -1.24 -17.17
N ALA A 136 -10.24 -2.36 -17.04
CA ALA A 136 -9.66 -3.69 -17.02
C ALA A 136 -8.93 -3.99 -18.35
N GLU A 137 -9.60 -3.77 -19.49
CA GLU A 137 -9.03 -3.96 -20.84
C GLU A 137 -7.78 -3.10 -21.07
N ARG A 138 -7.82 -1.82 -20.69
CA ARG A 138 -6.65 -0.92 -20.77
C ARG A 138 -5.49 -1.41 -19.93
N THR A 139 -5.77 -1.99 -18.76
CA THR A 139 -4.74 -2.53 -17.86
C THR A 139 -4.10 -3.77 -18.46
N GLU A 140 -4.89 -4.69 -19.04
CA GLU A 140 -4.39 -5.88 -19.73
C GLU A 140 -3.57 -5.52 -20.98
N LEU A 141 -4.03 -4.55 -21.78
CA LEU A 141 -3.27 -4.05 -22.93
C LEU A 141 -1.92 -3.43 -22.54
N LYS A 142 -1.85 -2.73 -21.40
CA LYS A 142 -0.58 -2.20 -20.87
C LYS A 142 0.37 -3.32 -20.47
N LYS A 143 -0.11 -4.36 -19.78
CA LYS A 143 0.70 -5.54 -19.40
C LYS A 143 1.28 -6.25 -20.63
N LEU A 144 0.45 -6.48 -21.66
CA LEU A 144 0.86 -7.10 -22.92
C LEU A 144 1.94 -6.28 -23.65
N LYS A 145 1.84 -4.95 -23.64
CA LYS A 145 2.84 -4.05 -24.25
C LYS A 145 4.17 -4.02 -23.49
N MET A 146 4.15 -4.19 -22.17
CA MET A 146 5.39 -4.28 -21.38
C MET A 146 6.11 -5.61 -21.62
N ASN A 147 5.39 -6.73 -21.68
CA ASN A 147 5.98 -8.04 -21.95
C ASN A 147 6.61 -8.14 -23.35
N LYS A 148 6.09 -7.42 -24.35
CA LYS A 148 6.67 -7.35 -25.70
C LYS A 148 7.91 -6.45 -25.82
N LYS A 149 8.21 -5.62 -24.82
CA LYS A 149 9.38 -4.73 -24.82
C LYS A 149 10.61 -5.34 -24.12
N SER A 150 10.44 -6.46 -23.42
CA SER A 150 11.50 -7.15 -22.68
C SER A 150 12.05 -8.40 -23.39
N ASN A 151 11.57 -8.69 -24.61
CA ASN A 151 12.12 -9.67 -25.55
C ASN A 151 12.66 -8.95 -26.78
#